data_AF-A0A971T4S9-F1
#
_entry.id   AF-A0A971T4S9-F1
#
_cell.length_a   1.000
_cell.length_b   1.000
_cell.length_c   1.000
_cell.angle_alpha   90.00
_cell.angle_beta   90.00
_cell.angle_gamma   90.00
#
_symmetry.space_group_name_H-M   'P 1'
#
loop_
_entity.id
_entity.type
_entity.pdbx_description
1 polymer ?
#
loop_
_entity_poly.entity_id
_entity_poly.type
_entity_poly.pdbx_seq_one_letter_code
_entity_poly.pdbx_strand_id
1 'polypeptide(L)'
;MADYMDLNSVEEIHRIYSDINEQKALVAKLPGLRAQYEDLVNELYEISPADSRTGEEISNQALEVGKELAAAIHASSRIQQLEEELMRYGIQQPAEQAA
;
A
#
# COMPACT_ATOMS: atom_id res chain seq x y z
N MET A 1 -2.09 -12.19 38.43
CA MET A 1 -2.10 -10.72 38.50
C MET A 1 -2.23 -10.28 37.06
N ALA A 2 -3.40 -9.81 36.64
CA ALA A 2 -3.57 -9.35 35.25
C ALA A 2 -2.76 -8.05 35.13
N ASP A 3 -1.74 -8.06 34.29
CA ASP A 3 -1.00 -6.85 33.96
C ASP A 3 -2.01 -5.89 33.32
N TYR A 4 -2.26 -4.77 33.98
CA TYR A 4 -3.26 -3.81 33.53
C TYR A 4 -2.61 -3.01 32.39
N MET A 5 -3.12 -3.16 31.17
CA MET A 5 -2.66 -2.37 30.04
C MET A 5 -3.00 -0.91 30.28
N ASP A 6 -1.99 -0.03 30.27
CA ASP A 6 -2.19 1.40 30.45
C ASP A 6 -2.84 2.05 29.22
N LEU A 7 -3.42 3.23 29.39
CA LEU A 7 -4.12 3.94 28.32
C LEU A 7 -3.22 4.25 27.11
N ASN A 8 -1.94 4.59 27.32
CA ASN A 8 -1.03 4.90 26.22
C ASN A 8 -0.78 3.66 25.37
N SER A 9 -0.65 2.49 25.99
CA SER A 9 -0.52 1.22 25.29
C SER A 9 -1.74 0.93 24.42
N VAL A 10 -2.97 1.22 24.91
CA VAL A 10 -4.20 1.07 24.12
C VAL A 10 -4.26 2.04 22.94
N GLU A 11 -3.88 3.30 23.14
CA GLU A 11 -3.83 4.32 22.08
C GLU A 11 -2.83 3.95 20.98
N GLU A 12 -1.66 3.43 21.34
CA GLU A 12 -0.66 3.02 20.38
C GLU A 12 -1.07 1.78 19.58
N ILE A 13 -1.68 0.78 20.24
CA ILE A 13 -2.27 -0.38 19.55
C ILE A 13 -3.35 0.07 18.58
N HIS A 14 -4.21 1.01 18.97
CA HIS A 14 -5.24 1.58 18.08
C HIS A 14 -4.63 2.25 16.85
N ARG A 15 -3.59 3.07 17.04
CA ARG A 15 -2.84 3.71 15.95
C ARG A 15 -2.29 2.67 14.97
N ILE A 16 -1.62 1.63 15.49
CA ILE A 16 -1.03 0.56 14.67
C ILE A 16 -2.11 -0.17 13.86
N TYR A 17 -3.25 -0.50 14.46
CA TYR A 17 -4.35 -1.12 13.72
C TYR A 17 -4.94 -0.19 12.64
N SER A 18 -5.04 1.11 12.90
CA SER A 18 -5.46 2.09 11.90
C SER A 18 -4.50 2.10 10.71
N ASP A 19 -3.20 2.18 10.98
CA ASP A 19 -2.15 2.16 9.95
C ASP A 19 -2.22 0.87 9.12
N ILE A 20 -2.40 -0.30 9.75
CA ILE A 20 -2.55 -1.58 9.05
C ILE A 20 -3.74 -1.53 8.09
N ASN A 21 -4.88 -0.99 8.51
CA ASN A 21 -6.08 -0.90 7.67
C ASN A 21 -5.87 0.02 6.47
N GLU A 22 -5.17 1.15 6.65
CA GLU A 22 -4.79 2.04 5.56
C GLU A 22 -3.87 1.33 4.55
N GLN A 23 -2.86 0.60 5.04
CA GLN A 23 -1.98 -0.17 4.16
C GLN A 23 -2.73 -1.29 3.42
N LYS A 24 -3.64 -2.00 4.09
CA LYS A 24 -4.49 -3.03 3.46
C LYS A 24 -5.36 -2.45 2.34
N ALA A 25 -5.86 -1.23 2.52
CA ALA A 25 -6.60 -0.53 1.47
C ALA A 25 -5.72 -0.20 0.25
N LEU A 26 -4.43 0.09 0.44
CA LEU A 26 -3.47 0.26 -0.66
C LEU A 26 -3.20 -1.07 -1.38
N VAL A 27 -2.95 -2.15 -0.65
CA VAL A 27 -2.72 -3.48 -1.23
C VAL A 27 -3.91 -3.93 -2.09
N ALA A 28 -5.13 -3.68 -1.63
CA ALA A 28 -6.35 -4.03 -2.38
C ALA A 28 -6.45 -3.31 -3.75
N LYS A 29 -5.84 -2.12 -3.89
CA LYS A 29 -5.81 -1.36 -5.14
C LYS A 29 -4.74 -1.85 -6.12
N LEU A 30 -3.75 -2.62 -5.65
CA LEU A 30 -2.57 -2.99 -6.42
C LEU A 30 -2.88 -3.62 -7.79
N PRO A 31 -3.83 -4.57 -7.93
CA PRO A 31 -4.14 -5.14 -9.24
C PRO A 31 -4.69 -4.10 -10.23
N GLY A 32 -5.54 -3.18 -9.76
CA GLY A 32 -6.11 -2.11 -10.58
C GLY A 32 -5.08 -1.09 -11.01
N LEU A 33 -4.22 -0.65 -10.07
CA LEU A 33 -3.11 0.27 -10.35
C LEU A 33 -2.12 -0.33 -11.34
N ARG A 34 -1.84 -1.63 -11.23
CA ARG A 34 -0.93 -2.34 -12.15
C ARG A 34 -1.49 -2.38 -13.56
N ALA A 35 -2.75 -2.77 -13.72
CA ALA A 35 -3.41 -2.77 -15.02
C ALA A 35 -3.44 -1.37 -15.65
N GLN A 36 -3.85 -0.36 -14.88
CA GLN A 36 -3.88 1.02 -15.35
C GLN A 36 -2.50 1.55 -15.76
N TYR A 37 -1.45 1.23 -14.99
CA TYR A 37 -0.09 1.62 -15.33
C TYR A 37 0.41 0.91 -16.60
N GLU A 38 0.16 -0.39 -16.74
CA GLU A 38 0.50 -1.17 -17.94
C GLU A 38 -0.20 -0.59 -19.19
N ASP A 39 -1.49 -0.23 -19.08
CA ASP A 39 -2.25 0.39 -20.17
C ASP A 39 -1.66 1.74 -20.60
N LEU A 40 -1.36 2.63 -19.64
CA LEU A 40 -0.75 3.94 -19.92
C LEU A 40 0.64 3.82 -20.55
N VAL A 41 1.45 2.85 -20.10
CA VAL A 41 2.77 2.59 -20.68
C VAL A 41 2.65 2.05 -22.11
N ASN A 42 1.69 1.17 -22.37
CA ASN A 42 1.42 0.70 -23.74
C ASN A 42 0.99 1.85 -24.64
N GLU A 43 0.09 2.72 -24.17
CA GLU A 43 -0.35 3.90 -24.92
C GLU A 43 0.84 4.82 -25.25
N LEU A 44 1.74 5.07 -24.29
CA LEU A 44 2.96 5.86 -24.52
C LEU A 44 3.85 5.31 -25.64
N TYR A 45 3.96 4.00 -25.78
CA TYR A 45 4.77 3.39 -26.84
C TYR A 45 4.16 3.58 -28.25
N GLU A 46 2.86 3.87 -28.33
CA GLU A 46 2.16 4.11 -29.59
C GLU A 46 2.15 5.58 -30.00
N ILE A 47 2.51 6.51 -29.10
CA ILE A 47 2.54 7.95 -29.39
C ILE A 47 3.73 8.32 -30.28
N SER A 48 3.44 8.99 -31.40
CA SER A 48 4.47 9.58 -32.25
C SER A 48 5.14 10.77 -31.54
N PRO A 49 6.47 10.95 -31.64
CA PRO A 49 7.15 12.15 -31.13
C PRO A 49 6.63 13.46 -31.73
N ALA A 50 5.96 13.42 -32.88
CA ALA A 50 5.30 14.57 -33.48
C ALA A 50 4.07 15.04 -32.68
N ASP A 51 3.48 14.16 -31.87
CA ASP A 51 2.39 14.47 -30.93
C ASP A 51 2.92 14.51 -29.49
N SER A 52 3.92 15.36 -29.28
CA SER A 52 4.63 15.47 -28.00
C SER A 52 3.74 15.91 -26.84
N ARG A 53 2.66 16.64 -27.11
CA ARG A 53 1.71 17.09 -26.08
C ARG A 53 0.92 15.90 -25.51
N THR A 54 0.35 15.07 -26.36
CA THR A 54 -0.36 13.85 -25.92
C THR A 54 0.59 12.92 -25.16
N GLY A 55 1.83 12.77 -25.65
CA GLY A 55 2.86 12.00 -24.95
C GLY A 55 3.18 12.54 -23.55
N GLU A 56 3.30 13.87 -23.40
CA GLU A 56 3.48 14.49 -22.08
C GLU A 56 2.30 14.22 -21.15
N GLU A 57 1.06 14.40 -21.63
CA GLU A 57 -0.16 14.19 -20.85
C GLU A 57 -0.28 12.75 -20.33
N ILE A 58 -0.08 11.74 -21.19
CA ILE A 58 -0.10 10.32 -20.79
C ILE A 58 1.07 10.01 -19.85
N SER A 59 2.26 10.58 -20.09
CA SER A 59 3.41 10.35 -19.22
C SER A 59 3.19 10.88 -17.80
N ASN A 60 2.52 12.02 -17.66
CA ASN A 60 2.15 12.56 -16.36
C ASN A 60 1.17 11.62 -15.63
N GLN A 61 0.18 11.08 -16.33
CA GLN A 61 -0.75 10.11 -15.75
C GLN A 61 -0.03 8.82 -15.33
N ALA A 62 0.85 8.29 -16.17
CA ALA A 62 1.64 7.10 -15.86
C ALA A 62 2.53 7.33 -14.62
N LEU A 63 3.10 8.53 -14.46
CA LEU A 63 3.89 8.90 -13.29
C LEU A 63 3.04 8.98 -12.01
N GLU A 64 1.82 9.52 -12.08
CA GLU A 64 0.91 9.57 -10.94
C GLU A 64 0.48 8.16 -10.50
N VAL A 65 -0.02 7.34 -11.43
CA VAL A 65 -0.40 5.95 -11.16
C VAL A 65 0.81 5.13 -10.69
N GLY A 66 1.99 5.35 -11.28
CA GLY A 66 3.22 4.67 -10.90
C GLY A 66 3.67 4.96 -9.47
N LYS A 67 3.45 6.19 -8.96
CA LYS A 67 3.72 6.54 -7.55
C LYS A 67 2.76 5.82 -6.61
N GLU A 68 1.47 5.77 -6.95
CA GLU A 68 0.48 5.03 -6.16
C GLU A 68 0.77 3.53 -6.16
N LEU A 69 1.13 2.97 -7.33
CA LEU A 69 1.53 1.57 -7.47
C LEU A 69 2.75 1.24 -6.62
N ALA A 70 3.78 2.10 -6.63
CA ALA A 70 4.96 1.93 -5.79
C ALA A 70 4.60 1.92 -4.29
N ALA A 71 3.73 2.84 -3.84
CA ALA A 71 3.25 2.86 -2.47
C ALA A 71 2.50 1.57 -2.10
N ALA A 72 1.62 1.09 -2.99
CA ALA A 72 0.88 -0.16 -2.79
C ALA A 72 1.77 -1.40 -2.74
N ILE A 73 2.84 -1.46 -3.55
CA ILE A 73 3.82 -2.56 -3.53
C ILE A 73 4.54 -2.63 -2.17
N HIS A 74 4.90 -1.48 -1.60
CA HIS A 74 5.58 -1.43 -0.30
C HIS A 74 4.64 -1.63 0.90
N ALA A 75 3.33 -1.42 0.73
CA ALA A 75 2.34 -1.52 1.80
C ALA A 75 2.32 -2.91 2.47
N SER A 76 2.49 -4.01 1.72
CA SER A 76 2.55 -5.37 2.28
C SER A 76 3.71 -5.54 3.26
N SER A 77 4.89 -5.00 2.95
CA SER A 77 6.04 -5.05 3.87
C SER A 77 5.80 -4.18 5.11
N ARG A 78 5.13 -3.02 4.95
CA ARG A 78 4.77 -2.17 6.08
C ARG A 78 3.75 -2.83 7.01
N ILE A 79 2.79 -3.58 6.47
CA ILE A 79 1.84 -4.39 7.27
C ILE A 79 2.60 -5.38 8.14
N GLN A 80 3.55 -6.13 7.58
CA GLN A 80 4.35 -7.09 8.35
C GLN A 80 5.10 -6.41 9.51
N GLN A 81 5.71 -5.25 9.27
CA GLN A 81 6.38 -4.47 10.32
C GLN A 81 5.41 -4.01 11.41
N LEU A 82 4.23 -3.52 11.04
CA LEU A 82 3.20 -3.09 11.99
C LEU A 82 2.65 -4.26 12.80
N GLU A 83 2.47 -5.44 12.18
CA GLU A 83 2.08 -6.67 12.87
C GLU A 83 3.18 -7.13 13.86
N GLU A 84 4.46 -6.97 13.51
CA GLU A 84 5.57 -7.17 14.44
C GLU A 84 5.59 -6.17 15.60
N GLU A 85 5.20 -4.90 15.35
CA GLU A 85 5.03 -3.90 16.41
C GLU A 85 3.94 -4.31 17.40
N LEU A 86 2.81 -4.88 16.92
CA LEU A 86 1.73 -5.40 17.78
C LEU A 86 2.19 -6.55 18.69
N MET A 87 3.11 -7.40 18.23
CA MET A 87 3.64 -8.51 19.05
C MET A 87 4.32 -8.04 20.33
N ARG A 88 4.86 -6.81 20.36
CA ARG A 88 5.46 -6.22 21.57
C ARG A 88 4.44 -5.99 22.69
N TYR A 89 3.15 -5.91 22.34
CA TYR A 89 2.02 -5.78 23.25
C TYR A 89 1.37 -7.11 23.60
N GLY A 90 1.98 -8.25 23.21
CA GLY A 90 1.42 -9.58 23.44
C GLY A 90 0.27 -9.95 22.50
N ILE A 91 0.04 -9.16 21.46
CA ILE A 91 -0.94 -9.46 20.41
C ILE A 91 -0.31 -10.49 19.47
N GLN A 92 -0.95 -11.65 19.37
CA GLN A 92 -0.47 -12.72 18.50
C GLN A 92 -0.66 -12.32 17.03
N GLN A 93 0.29 -12.68 16.17
CA GLN A 93 0.06 -12.64 14.73
C GLN A 93 -1.20 -13.45 14.41
N PRO A 94 -2.07 -12.97 13.51
CA PRO A 94 -3.09 -13.85 12.97
C PRO A 94 -2.35 -15.10 12.47
N ALA A 95 -2.76 -16.28 12.96
CA ALA A 95 -2.28 -17.52 12.38
C ALA A 95 -2.49 -17.36 10.87
N GLU A 96 -1.37 -17.35 10.15
CA GLU A 96 -1.32 -17.38 8.70
C GLU A 96 -2.49 -18.26 8.25
N GLN A 97 -3.42 -17.71 7.45
CA GLN A 97 -4.47 -18.53 6.88
C GLN A 97 -3.75 -19.59 6.06
N ALA A 98 -3.51 -20.74 6.69
CA ALA A 98 -2.95 -21.92 6.09
C ALA A 98 -4.04 -22.49 5.17
N ALA A 99 -4.12 -21.97 3.95
CA ALA A 99 -4.78 -22.58 2.80
C ALA A 99 -4.42 -21.82 1.52
#